data_AF-A0A662RJL7-F1
#
_entry.id   AF-A0A662RJL7-F1
#
_cell.length_a   1.000
_cell.length_b   1.000
_cell.length_c   1.000
_cell.angle_alpha   90.00
_cell.angle_beta   90.00
_cell.angle_gamma   90.00
#
_symmetry.space_group_name_H-M   'P 1'
#
loop_
_entity.id
_entity.type
_entity.pdbx_description
1 polymer ?
#
loop_
_entity_poly.entity_id
_entity_poly.type
_entity_poly.pdbx_seq_one_letter_code
_entity_poly.pdbx_strand_id
1 'polypeptide(L)'
;MSGQPTNDELQRLAAQHDEHQAQAEMLAEQIEAIQISIIECERAVNAIDALKDEDEVAALVPIGAGSFMHAKLAKSDRTIISLGSNVSAEMSSDAAKDRLVDRREKLAKILEQMNQTMGELAKRIQAIQAAATKQTQARQPDQAYI
;
A
#
# COMPACT_ATOMS: atom_id res chain seq x y z
N MET A 1 5.21 35.00 -35.91
CA MET A 1 5.77 34.54 -34.62
C MET A 1 5.59 33.04 -34.56
N SER A 2 6.44 32.30 -35.27
CA SER A 2 6.39 30.85 -35.44
C SER A 2 6.76 30.18 -34.11
N GLY A 3 5.79 29.50 -33.50
CA GLY A 3 5.90 28.82 -32.22
C GLY A 3 6.72 27.53 -32.31
N GLN A 4 8.04 27.67 -32.42
CA GLN A 4 8.95 26.56 -32.12
C GLN A 4 9.02 26.40 -30.59
N PRO A 5 8.70 25.23 -30.03
CA PRO A 5 8.97 24.96 -28.62
C PRO A 5 10.50 25.00 -28.41
N THR A 6 10.95 25.83 -27.47
CA THR A 6 12.36 25.90 -27.06
C THR A 6 12.79 24.56 -26.46
N ASN A 7 14.06 24.18 -26.65
CA ASN A 7 14.63 22.95 -26.06
C ASN A 7 14.36 22.83 -24.55
N ASP A 8 14.22 23.99 -23.89
CA ASP A 8 13.87 24.18 -22.49
C ASP A 8 12.47 23.64 -22.12
N GLU A 9 11.49 23.71 -23.02
CA GLU A 9 10.12 23.20 -22.77
C GLU A 9 10.09 21.67 -22.72
N LEU A 10 10.81 21.01 -23.64
CA LEU A 10 10.94 19.55 -23.64
C LEU A 10 11.70 19.05 -22.41
N GLN A 11 12.76 19.74 -22.01
CA GLN A 11 13.50 19.42 -20.77
C GLN A 11 12.61 19.60 -19.54
N ARG A 12 11.78 20.64 -19.50
CA ARG A 12 10.83 20.86 -18.40
C ARG A 12 9.78 19.75 -18.33
N LEU A 13 9.23 19.32 -19.46
CA LEU A 13 8.27 18.21 -19.50
C LEU A 13 8.91 16.90 -19.03
N ALA A 14 10.14 16.62 -19.43
CA ALA A 14 10.88 15.44 -18.97
C ALA A 14 11.10 15.48 -17.44
N ALA A 15 11.53 16.61 -16.89
CA ALA A 15 11.73 16.76 -15.45
C ALA A 15 10.42 16.55 -14.65
N GLN A 16 9.30 17.10 -15.13
CA GLN A 16 7.99 16.90 -14.49
C GLN A 16 7.50 15.46 -14.58
N HIS A 17 7.77 14.78 -15.71
CA HIS A 17 7.48 13.36 -15.87
C HIS A 17 8.22 12.53 -14.82
N ASP A 18 9.53 12.74 -14.71
CA ASP A 18 10.38 11.97 -13.81
C ASP A 18 10.03 12.21 -12.33
N GLU A 19 9.68 13.45 -11.98
CA GLU A 19 9.17 13.78 -10.64
C GLU A 19 7.87 13.02 -10.31
N HIS A 20 6.89 13.03 -11.22
CA HIS A 20 5.64 12.32 -10.99
C HIS A 20 5.79 10.80 -11.01
N GLN A 21 6.71 10.29 -11.82
CA GLN A 21 7.06 8.87 -11.84
C GLN A 21 7.64 8.43 -10.50
N ALA A 22 8.60 9.19 -9.94
CA ALA A 22 9.15 8.91 -8.62
C ALA A 22 8.08 8.98 -7.51
N GLN A 23 7.16 9.95 -7.59
CA GLN A 23 6.01 10.03 -6.66
C GLN A 23 5.10 8.80 -6.76
N ALA A 24 4.84 8.31 -7.97
CA ALA A 24 4.03 7.11 -8.18
C ALA A 24 4.72 5.86 -7.63
N GLU A 25 6.04 5.70 -7.82
CA GLU A 25 6.79 4.56 -7.28
C GLU A 25 6.74 4.52 -5.74
N MET A 26 6.99 5.64 -5.08
CA MET A 26 6.88 5.73 -3.61
C MET A 26 5.45 5.43 -3.11
N LEU A 27 4.43 5.90 -3.83
CA LEU A 27 3.04 5.63 -3.46
C LEU A 27 2.67 4.16 -3.65
N ALA A 28 3.24 3.48 -4.65
CA ALA A 28 3.02 2.06 -4.89
C ALA A 28 3.56 1.20 -3.74
N GLU A 29 4.77 1.50 -3.25
CA GLU A 29 5.36 0.83 -2.09
C GLU A 29 4.49 1.01 -0.83
N GLN A 30 3.96 2.21 -0.61
CA GLN A 30 3.07 2.48 0.51
C GLN A 30 1.75 1.71 0.39
N ILE A 31 1.17 1.64 -0.82
CA ILE A 31 -0.03 0.86 -1.11
C ILE A 31 0.18 -0.61 -0.75
N GLU A 32 1.31 -1.20 -1.15
CA GLU A 32 1.65 -2.59 -0.83
C GLU A 32 1.75 -2.81 0.69
N ALA A 33 2.43 -1.92 1.41
CA ALA A 33 2.56 -2.01 2.86
C ALA A 33 1.20 -1.97 3.58
N ILE A 34 0.25 -1.14 3.10
CA ILE A 34 -1.11 -1.07 3.65
C ILE A 34 -1.90 -2.35 3.33
N GLN A 35 -1.76 -2.90 2.12
CA GLN A 35 -2.40 -4.17 1.75
C GLN A 35 -1.92 -5.33 2.64
N ILE A 36 -0.62 -5.42 2.91
CA ILE A 36 -0.06 -6.39 3.85
C ILE A 36 -0.69 -6.21 5.24
N SER A 37 -0.78 -4.97 5.72
CA SER A 37 -1.36 -4.66 7.04
C SER A 37 -2.85 -5.05 7.14
N ILE A 38 -3.61 -4.93 6.05
CA ILE A 38 -5.01 -5.38 5.95
C ILE A 38 -5.08 -6.91 6.08
N ILE A 39 -4.25 -7.64 5.31
CA ILE A 39 -4.17 -9.10 5.35
C ILE A 39 -3.78 -9.59 6.74
N GLU A 40 -2.85 -8.91 7.42
CA GLU A 40 -2.47 -9.24 8.79
C GLU A 40 -3.62 -9.06 9.78
N CYS A 41 -4.43 -8.00 9.63
CA CYS A 41 -5.63 -7.82 10.45
C CYS A 41 -6.63 -8.96 10.23
N GLU A 42 -6.85 -9.38 8.99
CA GLU A 42 -7.75 -10.50 8.66
C GLU A 42 -7.24 -11.82 9.22
N ARG A 43 -5.95 -12.11 9.08
CA ARG A 43 -5.32 -13.30 9.66
C ARG A 43 -5.49 -13.33 11.18
N ALA A 44 -5.29 -12.20 11.85
CA ALA A 44 -5.47 -12.10 13.30
C ALA A 44 -6.93 -12.32 13.71
N VAL A 45 -7.90 -11.75 12.99
CA VAL A 45 -9.34 -11.98 13.23
C VAL A 45 -9.68 -13.46 13.07
N ASN A 46 -9.23 -14.09 11.98
CA ASN A 46 -9.49 -15.51 11.73
C ASN A 46 -8.85 -16.41 12.80
N ALA A 47 -7.64 -16.08 13.26
CA ALA A 47 -6.98 -16.80 14.35
C ALA A 47 -7.75 -16.67 15.67
N ILE A 48 -8.26 -15.48 15.99
CA ILE A 48 -9.11 -15.28 17.18
C ILE A 48 -10.38 -16.13 17.07
N ASP A 49 -11.09 -16.05 15.94
CA ASP A 49 -12.33 -16.82 15.76
C ASP A 49 -12.12 -18.33 15.83
N ALA A 50 -10.98 -18.82 15.33
CA ALA A 50 -10.66 -20.25 15.37
C ALA A 50 -10.26 -20.78 16.75
N LEU A 51 -9.86 -19.89 17.68
CA LEU A 51 -9.26 -20.30 18.96
C LEU A 51 -10.09 -19.87 20.17
N LYS A 52 -10.98 -18.88 20.05
CA LYS A 52 -11.60 -18.23 21.21
C LYS A 52 -12.54 -19.11 22.03
N ASP A 53 -13.14 -20.11 21.40
CA ASP A 53 -14.12 -21.03 22.02
C ASP A 53 -13.51 -22.42 22.29
N GLU A 54 -12.21 -22.58 22.09
CA GLU A 54 -11.51 -23.83 22.33
C GLU A 54 -11.04 -23.92 23.79
N ASP A 55 -11.42 -25.01 24.46
CA ASP A 55 -11.10 -25.24 25.88
C ASP A 55 -9.62 -25.62 26.09
N GLU A 56 -9.05 -26.42 25.19
CA GLU A 56 -7.65 -26.84 25.25
C GLU A 56 -7.03 -26.92 23.85
N VAL A 57 -6.16 -25.96 23.52
CA VAL A 57 -5.38 -25.98 22.27
C VAL A 57 -3.93 -26.33 22.59
N ALA A 58 -3.48 -27.50 22.14
CA ALA A 58 -2.05 -27.82 22.06
C ALA A 58 -1.49 -27.24 20.75
N ALA A 59 -0.40 -26.47 20.85
CA ALA A 59 0.22 -25.79 19.72
C ALA A 59 1.72 -26.09 19.65
N LEU A 60 2.27 -26.03 18.43
CA LEU A 60 3.71 -26.03 18.20
C LEU A 60 4.17 -24.61 17.91
N VAL A 61 5.05 -24.09 18.73
CA VAL A 61 5.64 -22.76 18.56
C VAL A 61 6.98 -22.91 17.86
N PRO A 62 7.19 -22.30 16.68
CA PRO A 62 8.48 -22.35 15.98
C PRO A 62 9.52 -21.54 16.77
N ILE A 63 10.70 -22.11 16.97
CA ILE A 63 11.82 -21.46 17.67
C ILE A 63 13.05 -21.24 16.77
N GLY A 64 12.94 -21.57 15.47
CA GLY A 64 13.99 -21.39 14.46
C GLY A 64 14.64 -22.69 14.00
N ALA A 65 15.41 -22.63 12.90
CA ALA A 65 16.11 -23.78 12.30
C ALA A 65 15.25 -25.05 12.11
N GLY A 66 13.96 -24.89 11.78
CA GLY A 66 13.00 -26.01 11.66
C GLY A 66 12.64 -26.71 12.98
N SER A 67 12.96 -26.10 14.13
CA SER A 67 12.67 -26.61 15.47
C SER A 67 11.42 -25.99 16.06
N PHE A 68 10.71 -26.76 16.88
CA PHE A 68 9.44 -26.39 17.50
C PHE A 68 9.39 -26.77 18.97
N MET A 69 8.64 -26.02 19.78
CA MET A 69 8.32 -26.35 21.17
C MET A 69 6.82 -26.57 21.35
N HIS A 70 6.44 -27.51 22.21
CA HIS A 70 5.05 -27.69 22.59
C HIS A 70 4.60 -26.56 23.53
N ALA A 71 3.40 -26.04 23.29
CA ALA A 71 2.73 -25.06 24.12
C ALA A 71 1.26 -25.42 24.27
N LYS A 72 0.60 -24.89 25.31
CA LYS A 72 -0.84 -25.00 25.51
C LYS A 72 -1.43 -23.60 25.63
N LEU A 73 -2.54 -23.34 24.95
CA LEU A 73 -3.27 -22.08 25.05
C LEU A 73 -3.93 -21.99 26.43
N ALA A 74 -3.66 -20.90 27.16
CA ALA A 74 -4.08 -20.74 28.54
C ALA A 74 -5.38 -19.94 28.72
N LYS A 75 -5.63 -18.93 27.87
CA LYS A 75 -6.80 -18.03 27.94
C LYS A 75 -7.32 -17.75 26.53
N SER A 76 -8.09 -18.68 25.96
CA SER A 76 -8.64 -18.56 24.60
C SER A 76 -9.57 -17.34 24.45
N ASP A 77 -10.28 -16.96 25.51
CA ASP A 77 -11.18 -15.82 25.57
C ASP A 77 -10.47 -14.45 25.73
N ARG A 78 -9.14 -14.43 25.87
CA ARG A 78 -8.35 -13.21 26.12
C ARG A 78 -7.28 -13.01 25.05
N THR A 79 -7.21 -11.79 24.54
CA THR A 79 -6.22 -11.40 23.53
C THR A 79 -5.49 -10.13 23.95
N ILE A 80 -4.16 -10.11 23.76
CA ILE A 80 -3.34 -8.91 23.92
C ILE A 80 -3.20 -8.23 22.56
N ILE A 81 -3.67 -7.00 22.45
CA ILE A 81 -3.58 -6.20 21.23
C ILE A 81 -2.71 -4.97 21.45
N SER A 82 -1.89 -4.62 20.45
CA SER A 82 -1.15 -3.36 20.48
C SER A 82 -2.08 -2.17 20.22
N LEU A 83 -1.89 -1.11 21.00
CA LEU A 83 -2.59 0.17 20.85
C LEU A 83 -1.70 1.24 20.19
N GLY A 84 -0.48 0.87 19.78
CA GLY A 84 0.55 1.79 19.28
C GLY A 84 1.43 2.36 20.39
N SER A 85 2.49 3.10 20.01
CA SER A 85 3.42 3.76 20.94
C SER A 85 4.01 2.84 22.02
N ASN A 86 4.27 1.57 21.67
CA ASN A 86 4.74 0.52 22.59
C ASN A 86 3.77 0.21 23.75
N VAL A 87 2.49 0.54 23.59
CA VAL A 87 1.42 0.20 24.54
C VAL A 87 0.59 -0.96 24.01
N SER A 88 0.24 -1.89 24.89
CA SER A 88 -0.64 -3.02 24.59
C SER A 88 -1.66 -3.17 25.71
N ALA A 89 -2.82 -3.73 25.38
CA ALA A 89 -3.88 -4.01 26.34
C ALA A 89 -4.39 -5.44 26.19
N GLU A 90 -4.62 -6.11 27.32
CA GLU A 90 -5.34 -7.37 27.37
C GLU A 90 -6.85 -7.09 27.41
N MET A 91 -7.61 -7.67 26.49
CA MET A 91 -9.06 -7.55 26.42
C MET A 91 -9.71 -8.89 26.03
N SER A 92 -11.04 -8.93 25.97
CA SER A 92 -11.73 -10.12 25.46
C SER A 92 -11.38 -10.33 23.99
N SER A 93 -11.34 -11.59 23.57
CA SER A 93 -11.11 -11.98 22.19
C SER A 93 -12.11 -11.33 21.22
N ASP A 94 -13.38 -11.20 21.61
CA ASP A 94 -14.38 -10.46 20.82
C ASP A 94 -14.05 -8.96 20.69
N ALA A 95 -13.67 -8.29 21.79
CA ALA A 95 -13.30 -6.87 21.73
C ALA A 95 -12.01 -6.64 20.91
N ALA A 96 -11.07 -7.58 20.96
CA ALA A 96 -9.86 -7.54 20.14
C ALA A 96 -10.20 -7.71 18.65
N LYS A 97 -11.10 -8.64 18.33
CA LYS A 97 -11.63 -8.83 16.97
C LYS A 97 -12.29 -7.57 16.43
N ASP A 98 -13.18 -6.93 17.20
CA ASP A 98 -13.83 -5.69 16.80
C ASP A 98 -12.82 -4.58 16.50
N ARG A 99 -11.77 -4.45 17.33
CA ARG A 99 -10.69 -3.48 17.08
C ARG A 99 -9.88 -3.80 15.83
N LEU A 100 -9.60 -5.06 15.55
CA LEU A 100 -8.88 -5.47 14.34
C LEU A 100 -9.72 -5.22 13.09
N VAL A 101 -11.03 -5.44 13.15
CA VAL A 101 -11.98 -5.13 12.08
C VAL A 101 -12.04 -3.63 11.82
N ASP A 102 -12.20 -2.80 12.86
CA ASP A 102 -12.17 -1.34 12.73
C ASP A 102 -10.83 -0.84 12.16
N ARG A 103 -9.71 -1.41 12.61
CA ARG A 103 -8.38 -1.10 12.06
C ARG A 103 -8.29 -1.46 10.57
N ARG A 104 -8.77 -2.64 10.18
CA ARG A 104 -8.82 -3.07 8.77
C ARG A 104 -9.65 -2.11 7.92
N GLU A 105 -10.82 -1.70 8.40
CA GLU A 105 -11.69 -0.76 7.68
C GLU A 105 -11.06 0.62 7.49
N LYS A 106 -10.35 1.12 8.51
CA LYS A 106 -9.58 2.36 8.41
C LYS A 106 -8.47 2.25 7.37
N LEU A 107 -7.72 1.15 7.39
CA LEU A 107 -6.67 0.88 6.39
C LEU A 107 -7.25 0.76 4.98
N ALA A 108 -8.41 0.10 4.82
CA ALA A 108 -9.08 -0.01 3.52
C ALA A 108 -9.50 1.35 2.95
N LYS A 109 -10.00 2.27 3.79
CA LYS A 109 -10.31 3.65 3.38
C LYS A 109 -9.06 4.42 2.96
N ILE A 110 -7.96 4.27 3.70
CA ILE A 110 -6.67 4.89 3.34
C ILE A 110 -6.17 4.33 1.99
N LEU A 111 -6.26 3.02 1.81
CA LEU A 111 -5.88 2.34 0.57
C LEU A 111 -6.70 2.84 -0.63
N GLU A 112 -8.01 3.05 -0.45
CA GLU A 112 -8.87 3.62 -1.49
C GLU A 112 -8.39 5.02 -1.90
N GLN A 113 -8.12 5.90 -0.92
CA GLN A 113 -7.61 7.26 -1.17
C GLN A 113 -6.24 7.25 -1.87
N MET A 114 -5.35 6.35 -1.47
CA MET A 114 -4.04 6.18 -2.11
C MET A 114 -4.18 5.72 -3.57
N ASN A 115 -5.08 4.77 -3.85
CA ASN A 115 -5.35 4.33 -5.21
C ASN A 115 -5.95 5.44 -6.09
N GLN A 116 -6.82 6.29 -5.53
CA GLN A 116 -7.33 7.47 -6.23
C GLN A 116 -6.19 8.42 -6.59
N THR A 117 -5.29 8.70 -5.65
CA THR A 117 -4.11 9.56 -5.85
C THR A 117 -3.16 8.97 -6.89
N MET A 118 -2.94 7.66 -6.86
CA MET A 118 -2.18 6.93 -7.89
C MET A 118 -2.79 7.10 -9.28
N GLY A 119 -4.11 6.97 -9.39
CA GLY A 119 -4.83 7.18 -10.64
C GLY A 119 -4.71 8.61 -11.18
N GLU A 120 -4.70 9.61 -10.30
CA GLU A 120 -4.44 11.00 -10.67
C GLU A 120 -3.01 11.24 -11.17
N LEU A 121 -2.01 10.67 -10.49
CA LEU A 121 -0.61 10.71 -10.91
C LEU A 121 -0.42 10.07 -12.29
N ALA A 122 -0.99 8.88 -12.50
CA ALA A 122 -0.93 8.19 -13.79
C ALA A 122 -1.53 9.04 -14.93
N LYS A 123 -2.66 9.72 -14.69
CA LYS A 123 -3.25 10.65 -15.67
C LYS A 123 -2.34 11.83 -15.98
N ARG A 124 -1.66 12.40 -14.98
CA ARG A 124 -0.71 13.51 -15.18
C ARG A 124 0.50 13.08 -16.00
N ILE A 125 1.07 11.91 -15.69
CA ILE A 125 2.18 11.31 -16.44
C ILE A 125 1.78 11.10 -17.91
N GLN A 126 0.60 10.50 -18.17
CA GLN A 126 0.08 10.31 -19.52
C GLN A 126 -0.13 11.63 -20.28
N ALA A 127 -0.63 12.66 -19.61
CA ALA A 127 -0.82 13.98 -20.21
C ALA A 127 0.51 14.62 -20.64
N ILE A 128 1.56 14.48 -19.81
CA ILE A 128 2.91 14.96 -20.13
C ILE A 128 3.48 14.21 -21.33
N GLN A 129 3.36 12.87 -21.36
CA GLN A 129 3.81 12.06 -22.50
C GLN A 129 3.10 12.45 -23.80
N ALA A 130 1.78 12.67 -23.74
CA ALA A 130 1.01 13.11 -24.91
C ALA A 130 1.43 14.52 -25.39
N ALA A 131 1.72 15.45 -24.46
CA ALA A 131 2.20 16.78 -24.79
C ALA A 131 3.60 16.74 -25.44
N ALA A 132 4.52 15.97 -24.87
CA ALA A 132 5.87 15.76 -25.42
C ALA A 132 5.82 15.16 -26.83
N THR A 133 4.96 14.16 -27.07
CA THR A 133 4.79 13.52 -28.39
C THR A 133 4.23 14.49 -29.44
N LYS A 134 3.28 15.37 -29.06
CA LYS A 134 2.77 16.40 -29.98
C LYS A 134 3.86 17.39 -30.37
N GLN A 135 4.73 17.78 -29.43
CA GLN A 135 5.83 18.70 -29.70
C GLN A 135 6.92 18.09 -30.60
N THR A 136 7.17 16.78 -30.49
CA THR A 136 8.14 16.10 -31.38
C THR A 136 7.59 15.87 -32.80
N GLN A 137 6.30 15.58 -32.95
CA GLN A 137 5.66 15.45 -34.27
C GLN A 137 5.58 16.77 -35.03
N ALA A 138 5.36 17.89 -34.32
CA ALA A 138 5.42 19.23 -34.90
C ALA A 138 6.81 19.61 -35.48
N ARG A 139 7.88 18.87 -35.14
CA ARG A 139 9.22 19.04 -35.76
C ARG A 139 9.40 18.27 -37.07
N GLN A 140 8.59 17.26 -37.38
CA GLN A 140 8.80 16.36 -38.53
C GLN A 140 8.33 16.83 -39.94
N PRO A 141 7.51 17.88 -40.15
CA PRO A 141 7.09 18.22 -41.52
C PRO A 141 8.12 19.05 -42.34
N ASP A 142 9.17 19.60 -41.74
CA ASP A 142 10.05 20.59 -42.40
C ASP A 142 11.37 20.03 -42.99
N GLN A 143 11.60 18.71 -42.97
CA GLN A 143 12.80 18.10 -43.59
C GLN A 143 12.54 17.46 -44.96
N ALA A 144 11.37 17.68 -45.58
CA ALA A 144 11.06 17.14 -46.91
C ALA A 144 11.43 18.07 -48.08
N TYR A 145 12.06 19.22 -47.84
CA TYR A 145 12.49 20.11 -48.92
C TYR A 145 13.71 20.95 -48.54
N ILE A 146 14.92 20.38 -48.60
CA ILE A 146 16.15 21.00 -49.16
C ILE A 146 17.10 19.88 -49.61
#